data_AF-A0A172QVY7-F1
#
_entry.id   AF-A0A172QVY7-F1
#
_cell.length_a   1.000
_cell.length_b   1.000
_cell.length_c   1.000
_cell.angle_alpha   90.00
_cell.angle_beta   90.00
_cell.angle_gamma   90.00
#
_symmetry.space_group_name_H-M   'P 1'
#
loop_
_entity.id
_entity.type
_entity.pdbx_description
1 polymer ?
#
loop_
_entity_poly.entity_id
_entity_poly.type
_entity_poly.pdbx_seq_one_letter_code
_entity_poly.pdbx_strand_id
1 'polypeptide(L)'
;MNRTHLAATSVLPLALLLTACGSDIVKMTDSTWLVSDIYTAPNEQHAISDLVISQPSLDFGKSSLTGYSGCVPFTGRAEFFLNGEKSSVLDANYMTLSALDFDKLPDDCQGQELIVHEQLVDLLPGSFDISRTSASEILLTSDVDELDRPSIRLISWIAPTP
;
A
#
# COMPACT_ATOMS: atom_id res chain seq x y z
N MET A 1 -52.35 -62.67 -0.02
CA MET A 1 -50.88 -62.84 0.08
C MET A 1 -50.23 -61.52 -0.28
N ASN A 2 -49.76 -60.81 0.75
CA ASN A 2 -49.07 -59.51 0.68
C ASN A 2 -47.62 -59.69 0.23
N ARG A 3 -47.10 -58.73 -0.56
CA ARG A 3 -45.98 -57.86 -0.15
C ARG A 3 -45.57 -56.92 -1.30
N THR A 4 -45.97 -55.67 -1.14
CA THR A 4 -45.49 -54.48 -1.87
C THR A 4 -44.03 -54.18 -1.46
N HIS A 5 -43.17 -53.93 -2.45
CA HIS A 5 -41.78 -53.52 -2.24
C HIS A 5 -41.71 -52.04 -1.87
N LEU A 6 -41.10 -51.73 -0.72
CA LEU A 6 -40.74 -50.38 -0.29
C LEU A 6 -39.49 -49.93 -1.05
N ALA A 7 -39.61 -48.90 -1.88
CA ALA A 7 -38.48 -48.19 -2.46
C ALA A 7 -37.89 -47.27 -1.39
N ALA A 8 -36.64 -47.54 -0.98
CA ALA A 8 -35.88 -46.67 -0.10
C ALA A 8 -35.17 -45.59 -0.93
N THR A 9 -35.70 -44.37 -0.93
CA THR A 9 -35.07 -43.18 -1.48
C THR A 9 -34.05 -42.64 -0.48
N SER A 10 -32.77 -42.95 -0.70
CA SER A 10 -31.66 -42.31 0.02
C SER A 10 -31.49 -40.87 -0.45
N VAL A 11 -31.76 -39.91 0.43
CA VAL A 11 -31.45 -38.49 0.26
C VAL A 11 -30.00 -38.27 0.69
N LEU A 12 -29.11 -37.98 -0.26
CA LEU A 12 -27.72 -37.59 0.02
C LEU A 12 -27.69 -36.07 0.32
N PRO A 13 -27.23 -35.61 1.50
CA PRO A 13 -27.14 -34.19 1.77
C PRO A 13 -25.95 -33.62 1.01
N LEU A 14 -26.23 -32.69 0.09
CA LEU A 14 -25.23 -31.92 -0.63
C LEU A 14 -24.59 -30.93 0.36
N ALA A 15 -23.50 -31.34 1.01
CA ALA A 15 -22.69 -30.45 1.84
C ALA A 15 -22.02 -29.41 0.91
N LEU A 16 -22.65 -28.26 0.76
CA LEU A 16 -22.06 -27.04 0.22
C LEU A 16 -20.93 -26.62 1.15
N LEU A 17 -19.72 -27.14 0.92
CA LEU A 17 -18.50 -26.53 1.41
C LEU A 17 -18.31 -25.23 0.62
N LEU A 18 -18.92 -24.14 1.09
CA LEU A 18 -18.46 -22.80 0.72
C LEU A 18 -17.06 -22.66 1.31
N THR A 19 -16.04 -22.99 0.52
CA THR A 19 -14.70 -22.47 0.75
C THR A 19 -14.83 -20.96 0.69
N ALA A 20 -14.79 -20.31 1.85
CA ALA A 20 -14.63 -18.88 1.92
C ALA A 20 -13.29 -18.55 1.26
N CYS A 21 -13.32 -18.09 0.01
CA CYS A 21 -12.21 -17.37 -0.59
C CYS A 21 -12.05 -16.08 0.21
N GLY A 22 -11.38 -16.14 1.35
CA GLY A 22 -10.84 -14.96 1.98
C GLY A 22 -9.66 -14.53 1.13
N SER A 23 -9.84 -13.49 0.31
CA SER A 23 -8.69 -12.77 -0.20
C SER A 23 -8.05 -12.10 1.00
N ASP A 24 -6.89 -12.59 1.43
CA ASP A 24 -6.12 -12.00 2.52
C ASP A 24 -5.58 -10.64 2.08
N ILE A 25 -6.39 -9.60 2.28
CA ILE A 25 -5.97 -8.21 2.07
C ILE A 25 -4.95 -7.87 3.14
N VAL A 26 -3.75 -7.46 2.72
CA VAL A 26 -2.74 -6.94 3.64
C VAL A 26 -3.19 -5.56 4.10
N LYS A 27 -3.43 -5.43 5.40
CA LYS A 27 -3.78 -4.14 5.97
C LYS A 27 -2.60 -3.20 5.88
N MET A 28 -2.86 -1.93 5.59
CA MET A 28 -1.84 -0.89 5.47
C MET A 28 -0.97 -0.74 6.72
N THR A 29 -1.48 -1.12 7.90
CA THR A 29 -0.74 -1.11 9.18
C THR A 29 0.04 -2.38 9.48
N ASP A 30 -0.20 -3.46 8.73
CA ASP A 30 0.29 -4.80 9.07
C ASP A 30 1.51 -5.18 8.21
N SER A 31 2.06 -4.23 7.45
CA SER A 31 3.21 -4.44 6.57
C SER A 31 4.06 -3.19 6.45
N THR A 32 5.33 -3.41 6.11
CA THR A 32 6.20 -2.39 5.55
C THR A 32 5.93 -2.30 4.05
N TRP A 33 5.67 -1.09 3.57
CA TRP A 33 5.34 -0.82 2.18
C TRP A 33 6.56 -0.32 1.45
N LEU A 34 7.09 -1.13 0.52
CA LEU A 34 8.20 -0.74 -0.33
C LEU A 34 7.74 0.20 -1.43
N VAL A 35 8.48 1.27 -1.66
CA VAL A 35 8.28 2.14 -2.83
C VAL A 35 8.80 1.40 -4.05
N SER A 36 7.92 0.93 -4.94
CA SER A 36 8.36 0.26 -6.19
C SER A 36 8.56 1.25 -7.32
N ASP A 37 7.74 2.29 -7.38
CA ASP A 37 7.75 3.28 -8.44
C ASP A 37 7.38 4.68 -7.92
N ILE A 38 8.00 5.71 -8.48
CA ILE A 38 7.67 7.13 -8.28
C ILE A 38 7.38 7.76 -9.65
N TYR A 39 6.14 8.16 -9.87
CA TYR A 39 5.68 8.79 -11.09
C TYR A 39 5.60 10.30 -10.87
N THR A 40 6.56 11.06 -11.41
CA THR A 40 6.60 12.53 -11.36
C THR A 40 6.22 13.18 -12.69
N ALA A 41 6.54 12.54 -13.82
CA ALA A 41 6.22 13.03 -15.16
C ALA A 41 6.15 11.89 -16.19
N PRO A 42 5.25 11.89 -17.18
CA PRO A 42 4.94 10.73 -18.03
C PRO A 42 6.09 10.15 -18.88
N ASN A 43 7.24 10.83 -19.00
CA ASN A 43 8.38 10.43 -19.83
C ASN A 43 9.66 10.15 -19.01
N GLU A 44 9.57 10.05 -17.69
CA GLU A 44 10.73 9.79 -16.83
C GLU A 44 10.82 8.31 -16.45
N GLN A 45 11.98 7.89 -15.95
CA GLN A 45 12.12 6.55 -15.40
C GLN A 45 11.53 6.53 -13.99
N HIS A 46 10.53 5.69 -13.79
CA HIS A 46 9.70 5.68 -12.57
C HIS A 46 10.00 4.54 -11.62
N ALA A 47 10.41 3.40 -12.17
CA ALA A 47 10.76 2.24 -11.38
C ALA A 47 12.03 2.54 -10.59
N ILE A 48 12.01 2.24 -9.29
CA ILE A 48 13.23 2.27 -8.48
C ILE A 48 14.18 1.22 -9.03
N SER A 49 15.40 1.63 -9.38
CA SER A 49 16.40 0.73 -9.96
C SER A 49 16.74 -0.39 -8.97
N ASP A 50 16.92 -1.60 -9.50
CA ASP A 50 17.47 -2.75 -8.79
C ASP A 50 18.92 -2.54 -8.28
N LEU A 51 19.58 -1.49 -8.75
CA LEU A 51 20.90 -1.07 -8.27
C LEU A 51 20.84 -0.36 -6.91
N VAL A 52 19.65 0.09 -6.47
CA VAL A 52 19.46 0.68 -5.14
C VAL A 52 19.59 -0.40 -4.10
N ILE A 53 20.62 -0.33 -3.27
CA ILE A 53 20.93 -1.36 -2.27
C ILE A 53 19.87 -1.39 -1.15
N SER A 54 19.29 -0.23 -0.83
CA SER A 54 18.30 -0.07 0.23
C SER A 54 17.00 0.51 -0.31
N GLN A 55 16.00 -0.36 -0.50
CA GLN A 55 14.68 0.02 -0.98
C GLN A 55 14.03 1.06 -0.05
N PRO A 56 13.54 2.20 -0.57
CA PRO A 56 12.73 3.10 0.23
C PRO A 56 11.45 2.43 0.71
N SER A 57 10.99 2.78 1.91
CA SER A 57 9.86 2.14 2.55
C SER A 57 9.05 3.08 3.43
N LEU A 58 7.77 2.74 3.60
CA LEU A 58 6.81 3.44 4.43
C LEU A 58 6.13 2.44 5.38
N ASP A 59 5.98 2.83 6.63
CA ASP A 59 5.29 2.08 7.67
C ASP A 59 4.19 2.96 8.27
N PHE A 60 2.94 2.62 7.99
CA PHE A 60 1.79 3.41 8.40
C PHE A 60 1.29 2.97 9.77
N GLY A 61 1.27 3.90 10.71
CA GLY A 61 0.57 3.77 11.99
C GLY A 61 -0.87 4.26 11.90
N LYS A 62 -1.58 4.22 13.04
CA LYS A 62 -2.96 4.74 13.13
C LYS A 62 -3.09 6.24 12.86
N SER A 63 -2.04 7.01 13.17
CA SER A 63 -1.99 8.46 12.99
C SER A 63 -0.56 8.98 12.79
N SER A 64 0.34 8.11 12.34
CA SER A 64 1.76 8.36 12.22
C SER A 64 2.30 7.67 10.98
N LEU A 65 3.41 8.17 10.48
CA LEU A 65 4.19 7.56 9.43
C LEU A 65 5.63 7.45 9.91
N THR A 66 6.25 6.31 9.71
CA THR A 66 7.70 6.18 9.73
C THR A 66 8.15 5.62 8.39
N GLY A 67 9.40 5.83 8.02
CA GLY A 67 9.90 5.26 6.78
C GLY A 67 11.38 5.43 6.60
N TYR A 68 11.84 5.00 5.43
CA TYR A 68 13.19 5.16 4.94
C TYR A 68 13.12 5.67 3.51
N SER A 69 13.84 6.75 3.23
CA SER A 69 13.77 7.46 1.94
C SER A 69 14.70 6.89 0.86
N GLY A 70 15.43 5.83 1.15
CA GLY A 70 16.55 5.35 0.32
C GLY A 70 17.91 5.74 0.87
N CYS A 71 17.99 6.85 1.62
CA CYS A 71 19.23 7.30 2.28
C CYS A 71 19.11 7.50 3.79
N VAL A 72 17.96 7.99 4.26
CA VAL A 72 17.76 8.30 5.69
C VAL A 72 16.39 7.87 6.18
N PRO A 73 16.28 7.46 7.45
CA PRO A 73 14.99 7.27 8.09
C PRO A 73 14.26 8.61 8.26
N PHE A 74 12.94 8.54 8.37
CA PHE A 74 12.10 9.69 8.64
C PHE A 74 10.87 9.32 9.45
N THR A 75 10.26 10.33 10.07
CA THR A 75 8.99 10.20 10.79
C THR A 75 8.02 11.30 10.39
N GLY A 76 6.73 11.11 10.65
CA GLY A 76 5.72 12.14 10.43
C GLY A 76 4.34 11.74 10.93
N ARG A 77 3.35 12.56 10.58
CA ARG A 77 1.94 12.36 10.92
C ARG A 77 1.17 11.97 9.67
N ALA A 78 0.26 11.03 9.84
CA ALA A 78 -0.69 10.62 8.81
C ALA A 78 -2.11 10.84 9.34
N GLU A 79 -2.92 11.57 8.59
CA GLU A 79 -4.35 11.73 8.85
C GLU A 79 -5.14 11.09 7.73
N PHE A 80 -6.15 10.30 8.08
CA PHE A 80 -6.87 9.44 7.17
C PHE A 80 -8.33 9.86 7.05
N PHE A 81 -8.86 9.83 5.84
CA PHE A 81 -10.20 10.30 5.53
C PHE A 81 -10.94 9.34 4.60
N LEU A 82 -12.26 9.27 4.76
CA LEU A 82 -13.18 8.60 3.85
C LEU A 82 -14.29 9.58 3.50
N ASN A 83 -14.43 9.92 2.22
CA ASN A 83 -15.45 10.86 1.73
C ASN A 83 -15.44 12.23 2.47
N GLY A 84 -14.24 12.72 2.79
CA GLY A 84 -14.04 14.00 3.48
C GLY A 84 -14.20 13.96 5.01
N GLU A 85 -14.60 12.82 5.59
CA GLU A 85 -14.70 12.64 7.04
C GLU A 85 -13.50 11.85 7.59
N LYS A 86 -13.09 12.14 8.83
CA LYS A 86 -11.98 11.43 9.46
C LYS A 86 -12.30 9.94 9.59
N SER A 87 -11.36 9.11 9.17
CA SER A 87 -11.54 7.66 9.09
C SER A 87 -10.36 6.90 9.71
N SER A 88 -10.50 5.57 9.77
CA SER A 88 -9.39 4.67 10.06
C SER A 88 -8.49 4.51 8.83
N VAL A 89 -7.22 4.17 9.06
CA VAL A 89 -6.26 3.81 8.00
C VAL A 89 -6.72 2.61 7.14
N LEU A 90 -7.60 1.75 7.66
CA LEU A 90 -8.10 0.59 6.93
C LEU A 90 -9.16 0.97 5.89
N ASP A 91 -10.00 1.95 6.20
CA ASP A 91 -11.16 2.31 5.39
C ASP A 91 -10.92 3.56 4.53
N ALA A 92 -9.89 4.34 4.84
CA ALA A 92 -9.63 5.60 4.18
C ALA A 92 -9.30 5.47 2.69
N ASN A 93 -9.82 6.40 1.90
CA ASN A 93 -9.50 6.60 0.49
C ASN A 93 -8.67 7.87 0.24
N TYR A 94 -8.37 8.62 1.30
CA TYR A 94 -7.58 9.84 1.23
C TYR A 94 -6.73 9.98 2.48
N MET A 95 -5.55 10.56 2.36
CA MET A 95 -4.72 10.92 3.52
C MET A 95 -3.98 12.23 3.34
N THR A 96 -3.58 12.81 4.47
CA THR A 96 -2.64 13.92 4.53
C THR A 96 -1.43 13.51 5.36
N LEU A 97 -0.25 13.67 4.77
CA LEU A 97 1.05 13.50 5.40
C LEU A 97 1.61 14.87 5.78
N SER A 98 1.99 15.02 7.03
CA SER A 98 2.47 16.30 7.56
C SER A 98 3.51 16.11 8.67
N ALA A 99 4.18 17.20 9.03
CA ALA A 99 5.24 17.21 10.04
C ALA A 99 6.29 16.12 9.80
N LEU A 100 6.70 15.97 8.53
CA LEU A 100 7.76 15.04 8.15
C LEU A 100 9.10 15.58 8.63
N ASP A 101 9.86 14.73 9.31
CA ASP A 101 11.20 14.99 9.82
C ASP A 101 12.12 13.89 9.30
N PHE A 102 13.07 14.29 8.46
CA PHE A 102 14.06 13.40 7.85
C PHE A 102 15.37 13.56 8.62
N ASP A 103 16.00 12.43 8.95
CA ASP A 103 17.33 12.46 9.56
C ASP A 103 18.34 13.15 8.63
N LYS A 104 19.44 13.61 9.22
CA LYS A 104 20.51 14.28 8.48
C LYS A 104 21.04 13.36 7.38
N LEU A 105 21.00 13.85 6.13
CA LEU A 105 21.59 13.18 4.98
C LEU A 105 23.11 12.94 5.20
N PRO A 106 23.59 11.69 5.07
CA PRO A 106 25.01 11.41 5.16
C PRO A 106 25.74 11.74 3.85
N ASP A 107 27.03 12.03 3.92
CA ASP A 107 27.84 12.47 2.76
C ASP A 107 28.04 11.36 1.70
N ASP A 108 27.80 10.10 2.06
CA ASP A 108 27.94 8.91 1.22
C ASP A 108 26.65 8.49 0.51
N CYS A 109 25.51 9.13 0.79
CA CYS A 109 24.30 9.00 -0.03
C CYS A 109 24.50 9.76 -1.35
N GLN A 110 24.63 9.02 -2.45
CA GLN A 110 24.90 9.56 -3.78
C GLN A 110 24.17 8.76 -4.86
N GLY A 111 24.27 9.19 -6.11
CA GLY A 111 23.77 8.42 -7.24
C GLY A 111 22.25 8.23 -7.22
N GLN A 112 21.80 7.01 -7.45
CA GLN A 112 20.38 6.71 -7.60
C GLN A 112 19.62 6.82 -6.27
N GLU A 113 20.26 6.47 -5.16
CA GLU A 113 19.71 6.59 -3.81
C GLU A 113 19.40 8.04 -3.47
N LEU A 114 20.31 8.96 -3.82
CA LEU A 114 20.10 10.39 -3.60
C LEU A 114 18.94 10.95 -4.44
N ILE A 115 18.85 10.56 -5.72
CA ILE A 115 17.75 10.99 -6.60
C ILE A 115 16.40 10.54 -6.04
N VAL A 116 16.30 9.28 -5.60
CA VAL A 116 15.07 8.73 -5.03
C VAL A 116 14.72 9.41 -3.70
N HIS A 117 15.73 9.66 -2.87
CA HIS A 117 15.56 10.41 -1.62
C HIS A 117 14.97 11.81 -1.88
N GLU A 118 15.55 12.58 -2.82
CA GLU A 118 15.07 13.92 -3.17
C GLU A 118 13.63 13.89 -3.69
N GLN A 119 13.29 12.94 -4.57
CA GLN A 119 11.93 12.76 -5.06
C GLN A 119 10.93 12.49 -3.93
N LEU A 120 11.29 11.66 -2.94
CA LEU A 120 10.42 11.37 -1.81
C LEU A 120 10.30 12.54 -0.83
N VAL A 121 11.39 13.27 -0.57
CA VAL A 121 11.37 14.47 0.28
C VAL A 121 10.45 15.53 -0.31
N ASP A 122 10.48 15.71 -1.62
CA ASP A 122 9.63 16.68 -2.32
C ASP A 122 8.16 16.21 -2.40
N LEU A 123 7.94 14.92 -2.66
CA LEU A 123 6.59 14.40 -2.93
C LEU A 123 5.79 14.07 -1.67
N LEU A 124 6.40 13.47 -0.64
CA LEU A 124 5.68 12.96 0.53
C LEU A 124 4.90 14.02 1.34
N PRO A 125 5.37 15.28 1.49
CA PRO A 125 4.58 16.29 2.19
C PRO A 125 3.34 16.68 1.38
N GLY A 126 2.15 16.44 1.94
CA GLY A 126 0.90 16.84 1.29
C GLY A 126 -0.21 15.80 1.41
N SER A 127 -1.18 15.89 0.50
CA SER A 127 -2.35 15.02 0.52
C SER A 127 -2.36 14.06 -0.66
N PHE A 128 -2.98 12.90 -0.47
CA PHE A 128 -3.01 11.82 -1.45
C PHE A 128 -4.36 11.11 -1.48
N ASP A 129 -4.82 10.81 -2.68
CA ASP A 129 -5.80 9.73 -2.89
C ASP A 129 -5.13 8.38 -2.66
N ILE A 130 -5.83 7.47 -1.97
CA ILE A 130 -5.37 6.11 -1.70
C ILE A 130 -6.16 5.13 -2.57
N SER A 131 -5.49 4.52 -3.53
CA SER A 131 -6.04 3.41 -4.33
C SER A 131 -5.39 2.09 -3.93
N ARG A 132 -6.21 1.10 -3.56
CA ARG A 132 -5.75 -0.27 -3.26
C ARG A 132 -5.96 -1.12 -4.50
N THR A 133 -4.93 -1.23 -5.35
CA THR A 133 -5.02 -1.90 -6.66
C THR A 133 -5.02 -3.42 -6.54
N SER A 134 -4.48 -3.97 -5.44
CA SER A 134 -4.58 -5.38 -5.07
C SER A 134 -4.52 -5.58 -3.55
N ALA A 135 -4.52 -6.84 -3.10
CA ALA A 135 -4.35 -7.20 -1.69
C ALA A 135 -3.00 -6.77 -1.11
N SER A 136 -1.98 -6.54 -1.93
CA SER A 136 -0.61 -6.25 -1.52
C SER A 136 -0.01 -5.03 -2.24
N GLU A 137 -0.85 -4.20 -2.83
CA GLU A 137 -0.43 -3.04 -3.61
C GLU A 137 -1.30 -1.82 -3.31
N ILE A 138 -0.63 -0.69 -3.07
CA ILE A 138 -1.24 0.62 -2.85
C ILE A 138 -0.65 1.60 -3.87
N LEU A 139 -1.48 2.43 -4.48
CA LEU A 139 -1.09 3.59 -5.25
C LEU A 139 -1.53 4.85 -4.49
N LEU A 140 -0.56 5.73 -4.22
CA LEU A 140 -0.80 7.04 -3.61
C LEU A 140 -0.70 8.10 -4.70
N THR A 141 -1.78 8.84 -4.95
CA THR A 141 -1.78 9.89 -5.99
C THR A 141 -1.90 11.25 -5.34
N SER A 142 -0.90 12.12 -5.54
CA SER A 142 -0.82 13.46 -4.94
C SER A 142 -2.02 14.32 -5.32
N ASP A 143 -2.68 14.95 -4.36
CA ASP A 143 -3.83 15.84 -4.55
C ASP A 143 -3.38 17.26 -4.89
N VAL A 144 -2.96 17.44 -6.14
CA VAL A 144 -2.54 18.72 -6.74
C VAL A 144 -3.34 19.00 -7.99
N ASP A 145 -3.47 20.28 -8.34
CA ASP A 145 -4.16 20.75 -9.54
C ASP A 145 -3.25 20.63 -10.78
N GLU A 146 -2.93 19.39 -11.14
CA GLU A 146 -2.11 19.04 -12.31
C GLU A 146 -2.82 17.98 -13.16
N LEU A 147 -2.58 18.00 -14.47
CA LEU A 147 -3.14 17.00 -15.39
C LEU A 147 -2.54 15.61 -15.11
N ASP A 148 -1.21 15.57 -14.98
CA ASP A 148 -0.43 14.36 -14.70
C ASP A 148 -0.02 14.36 -13.22
N ARG A 149 -0.97 14.02 -12.35
CA ARG A 149 -0.76 14.04 -10.90
C ARG A 149 0.36 13.07 -10.48
N PRO A 150 1.37 13.52 -9.72
CA PRO A 150 2.42 12.64 -9.23
C PRO A 150 1.87 11.49 -8.38
N SER A 151 2.49 10.32 -8.44
CA SER A 151 2.06 9.17 -7.64
C SER A 151 3.20 8.26 -7.18
N ILE A 152 2.98 7.56 -6.08
CA ILE A 152 3.91 6.59 -5.49
C ILE A 152 3.22 5.24 -5.48
N ARG A 153 3.84 4.25 -6.10
CA ARG A 153 3.38 2.86 -6.03
C ARG A 153 4.11 2.12 -4.92
N LEU A 154 3.33 1.43 -4.12
CA LEU A 154 3.75 0.73 -2.92
C LEU A 154 3.41 -0.75 -3.01
N ILE A 155 4.38 -1.60 -2.67
CA ILE A 155 4.21 -3.05 -2.60
C ILE A 155 4.48 -3.52 -1.18
N SER A 156 3.58 -4.35 -0.65
CA SER A 156 3.75 -4.94 0.67
C SER A 156 4.98 -5.85 0.72
N TRP A 157 5.86 -5.65 1.71
CA TRP A 157 6.99 -6.56 1.98
C TRP A 157 6.51 -7.97 2.37
N ILE A 158 5.35 -8.03 3.04
CA ILE A 158 4.65 -9.29 3.31
C ILE A 158 3.63 -9.50 2.18
N ALA A 159 3.99 -10.27 1.16
CA ALA A 159 2.99 -10.71 0.20
C ALA A 159 2.01 -11.70 0.88
N PRO A 160 0.69 -11.61 0.64
CA PRO A 160 -0.25 -12.59 1.14
C PRO A 160 0.14 -13.97 0.60
N THR A 161 0.09 -14.98 1.46
CA THR A 161 0.39 -16.36 1.05
C THR A 161 -0.64 -16.85 0.03
N PRO A 162 -0.21 -17.47 -1.09
CA PRO A 162 -1.10 -17.91 -2.16
C PRO A 162 -2.04 -19.05 -1.77
#